data_AF-A0A940RK69-F1
#
_entry.id   AF-A0A940RK69-F1
#
_cell.length_a   1.000
_cell.length_b   1.000
_cell.length_c   1.000
_cell.angle_alpha   90.00
_cell.angle_beta   90.00
_cell.angle_gamma   90.00
#
_symmetry.space_group_name_H-M   'P 1'
#
loop_
_entity.id
_entity.type
_entity.pdbx_description
1 polymer ?
#
loop_
_entity_poly.entity_id
_entity_poly.type
_entity_poly.pdbx_seq_one_letter_code
_entity_poly.pdbx_strand_id
1 'polypeptide(L)'
;MSDEGDQLRHGLALEPWSRACDRAREFIDSPREKLALSLFETLAPDAYLASRDRLRGSWAHALSEGGRGAIVAVPQEQMGDLREHLRTFFSDPIVWRNLPSWVLLYALRQASSRVQVDHLPAPNHENHITGKLLEAIGMACETWSLIVDEGLAANNDRVVIEQIDLSILGGEQATGGDFGLIIDQSALSEPQTDEWQKPMKPIVPFIFQAKRFTGKHADVSQRHKIRGFQRDLLGRNPCASAYIFYENGDHRLNTTLPPLVKSIAKVQSARTTDPRQDSSDLASFILPELWDPYGAPWAEDSQDALEMVYAQAAAGQLSSLAVVTSEAGRAAIYERQLAQLAGRDKQIVEAT
;
A
#
# COMPACT_ATOMS: atom_id res chain seq x y z
N MET A 1 33.23 12.06 30.03
CA MET A 1 31.88 11.47 30.09
C MET A 1 31.07 12.21 29.05
N SER A 2 30.98 11.66 27.84
CA SER A 2 30.28 12.25 26.70
C SER A 2 28.77 12.10 26.89
N ASP A 3 28.03 13.18 26.62
CA ASP A 3 26.57 13.23 26.45
C ASP A 3 26.12 12.46 25.18
N GLU A 4 26.55 11.20 25.03
CA GLU A 4 26.09 10.29 23.96
C GLU A 4 24.86 9.46 24.40
N GLY A 5 24.12 9.94 25.41
CA GLY A 5 23.25 9.11 26.23
C GLY A 5 21.85 8.80 25.70
N ASP A 6 21.28 9.56 24.76
CA ASP A 6 19.83 9.51 24.47
C ASP A 6 19.46 9.40 22.98
N GLN A 7 20.36 8.96 22.10
CA GLN A 7 19.96 8.61 20.74
C GLN A 7 19.33 7.22 20.73
N LEU A 8 18.00 7.16 20.54
CA LEU A 8 17.29 5.92 20.32
C LEU A 8 17.58 5.40 18.91
N ARG A 9 17.15 4.16 18.66
CA ARG A 9 17.20 3.55 17.32
C ARG A 9 16.55 4.48 16.28
N HIS A 10 17.13 4.54 15.08
CA HIS A 10 16.78 5.46 13.98
C HIS A 10 17.15 6.93 14.20
N GLY A 11 18.04 7.25 15.15
CA GLY A 11 18.52 8.62 15.35
C GLY A 11 17.46 9.58 15.91
N LEU A 12 16.31 9.06 16.36
CA LEU A 12 15.30 9.84 17.04
C LEU A 12 15.77 10.11 18.47
N ALA A 13 15.74 11.38 18.88
CA ALA A 13 15.83 11.72 20.30
C ALA A 13 14.58 11.23 21.05
N LEU A 14 14.71 11.07 22.38
CA LEU A 14 13.64 10.57 23.25
C LEU A 14 12.32 11.34 23.11
N GLU A 15 12.38 12.67 23.01
CA GLU A 15 11.18 13.50 22.88
C GLU A 15 10.46 13.30 21.52
N PRO A 16 11.12 13.47 20.34
CA PRO A 16 10.53 13.12 19.05
C PRO A 16 9.94 11.71 18.98
N TRP A 17 10.65 10.72 19.53
CA TRP A 17 10.15 9.34 19.61
C TRP A 17 8.86 9.24 20.44
N SER A 18 8.82 9.85 21.63
CA SER A 18 7.61 9.87 22.47
C SER A 18 6.45 10.52 21.73
N ARG A 19 6.70 11.67 21.07
CA ARG A 19 5.69 12.37 20.25
C ARG A 19 5.14 11.47 19.14
N ALA A 20 6.01 10.73 18.45
CA ALA A 20 5.59 9.80 17.40
C ALA A 20 4.70 8.67 17.95
N CYS A 21 5.08 8.09 19.08
CA CYS A 21 4.30 7.05 19.76
C CYS A 21 2.93 7.56 20.20
N ASP A 22 2.89 8.72 20.86
CA ASP A 22 1.65 9.32 21.34
C ASP A 22 0.75 9.70 20.18
N ARG A 23 1.31 10.23 19.09
CA ARG A 23 0.55 10.58 17.91
C ARG A 23 -0.06 9.38 17.20
N ALA A 24 0.66 8.27 17.10
CA ALA A 24 0.13 7.01 16.60
C ALA A 24 -1.02 6.48 17.46
N ARG A 25 -0.86 6.48 18.78
CA ARG A 25 -1.90 6.05 19.73
C ARG A 25 -3.13 6.96 19.68
N GLU A 26 -2.93 8.27 19.61
CA GLU A 26 -4.01 9.27 19.45
C GLU A 26 -4.78 9.05 18.16
N PHE A 27 -4.10 8.79 17.05
CA PHE A 27 -4.74 8.48 15.78
C PHE A 27 -5.62 7.24 15.88
N ILE A 28 -5.08 6.14 16.44
CA ILE A 28 -5.83 4.88 16.64
C ILE A 28 -7.01 5.07 17.59
N ASP A 29 -6.87 5.95 18.58
CA ASP A 29 -7.93 6.28 19.51
C ASP A 29 -8.89 7.36 19.04
N SER A 30 -8.64 7.96 17.88
CA SER A 30 -9.50 8.99 17.35
C SER A 30 -10.92 8.44 17.10
N PRO A 31 -11.97 9.26 17.29
CA PRO A 31 -13.35 8.81 17.05
C PRO A 31 -13.55 8.24 15.65
N ARG A 32 -12.87 8.83 14.65
CA ARG A 32 -12.91 8.38 13.26
C ARG A 32 -12.32 6.98 13.12
N GLU A 33 -11.12 6.76 13.64
CA GLU A 33 -10.43 5.47 13.46
C GLU A 33 -11.12 4.34 14.23
N LYS A 34 -11.62 4.65 15.43
CA LYS A 34 -12.47 3.73 16.19
C LYS A 34 -13.73 3.32 15.43
N LEU A 35 -14.41 4.29 14.81
CA LEU A 35 -15.59 4.01 13.98
C LEU A 35 -15.20 3.16 12.77
N ALA A 36 -14.14 3.52 12.05
CA ALA A 36 -13.64 2.80 10.89
C ALA A 36 -13.34 1.34 11.18
N LEU A 37 -12.57 1.07 12.24
CA LEU A 37 -12.21 -0.28 12.70
C LEU A 37 -13.42 -1.08 13.20
N SER A 38 -14.31 -0.45 13.97
CA SER A 38 -15.52 -1.12 14.47
C SER A 38 -16.46 -1.53 13.34
N LEU A 39 -16.64 -0.65 12.33
CA LEU A 39 -17.39 -1.00 11.13
C LEU A 39 -16.71 -2.11 10.34
N PHE A 40 -15.38 -2.09 10.24
CA PHE A 40 -14.64 -3.14 9.53
C PHE A 40 -14.81 -4.51 10.20
N GLU A 41 -14.60 -4.58 11.51
CA GLU A 41 -14.79 -5.80 12.31
C GLU A 41 -16.22 -6.35 12.19
N THR A 42 -17.22 -5.46 12.27
CA THR A 42 -18.63 -5.86 12.27
C THR A 42 -19.13 -6.29 10.89
N LEU A 43 -18.76 -5.54 9.84
CA LEU A 43 -19.33 -5.72 8.49
C LEU A 43 -18.52 -6.69 7.62
N ALA A 44 -17.24 -6.92 7.92
CA ALA A 44 -16.38 -7.87 7.22
C ALA A 44 -15.39 -8.57 8.17
N PRO A 45 -15.89 -9.39 9.12
CA PRO A 45 -15.05 -10.04 10.13
C PRO A 45 -13.95 -10.92 9.52
N ASP A 46 -14.22 -11.63 8.42
CA ASP A 46 -13.22 -12.46 7.74
C ASP A 46 -12.05 -11.60 7.21
N ALA A 47 -12.33 -10.46 6.57
CA ALA A 47 -11.30 -9.54 6.09
C ALA A 47 -10.59 -8.80 7.24
N TYR A 48 -11.29 -8.51 8.33
CA TYR A 48 -10.70 -7.95 9.55
C TYR A 48 -9.67 -8.91 10.15
N LEU A 49 -10.05 -10.18 10.32
CA LEU A 49 -9.16 -11.24 10.79
C LEU A 49 -8.00 -11.46 9.83
N ALA A 50 -8.24 -11.49 8.52
CA ALA A 50 -7.17 -11.59 7.53
C ALA A 50 -6.19 -10.41 7.60
N SER A 51 -6.68 -9.17 7.83
CA SER A 51 -5.82 -7.98 8.01
C SER A 51 -4.94 -8.12 9.24
N ARG A 52 -5.55 -8.51 10.36
CA ARG A 52 -4.84 -8.81 11.61
C ARG A 52 -3.77 -9.89 11.41
N ASP A 53 -4.14 -11.00 10.79
CA ASP A 53 -3.24 -12.16 10.63
C ASP A 53 -2.10 -11.84 9.66
N ARG A 54 -2.34 -11.04 8.61
CA ARG A 54 -1.30 -10.54 7.72
C ARG A 54 -0.31 -9.64 8.44
N LEU A 55 -0.77 -8.70 9.28
CA LEU A 55 0.12 -7.88 10.09
C LEU A 55 0.87 -8.68 11.17
N ARG A 56 0.34 -9.83 11.60
CA ARG A 56 1.06 -10.78 12.48
C ARG A 56 2.01 -11.72 11.74
N GLY A 57 1.86 -11.85 10.42
CA GLY A 57 2.52 -12.85 9.59
C GLY A 57 4.04 -12.68 9.49
N SER A 58 4.66 -13.56 8.69
CA SER A 58 6.11 -13.71 8.52
C SER A 58 6.78 -12.58 7.70
N TRP A 59 6.60 -11.33 8.10
CA TRP A 59 7.38 -10.18 7.61
C TRP A 59 8.31 -9.65 8.70
N ALA A 60 8.85 -10.56 9.51
CA ALA A 60 9.84 -10.30 10.56
C ALA A 60 11.04 -9.45 10.07
N HIS A 61 11.26 -9.42 8.75
CA HIS A 61 12.27 -8.60 8.10
C HIS A 61 11.99 -7.09 8.16
N ALA A 62 10.73 -6.64 8.24
CA ALA A 62 10.43 -5.21 8.45
C ALA A 62 10.50 -4.80 9.91
N LEU A 63 10.61 -5.76 10.82
CA LEU A 63 10.70 -5.50 12.24
C LEU A 63 12.16 -5.45 12.65
N SER A 64 12.42 -4.56 13.59
CA SER A 64 13.65 -4.48 14.32
C SER A 64 13.87 -5.78 15.12
N GLU A 65 15.10 -6.11 15.53
CA GLU A 65 15.33 -7.29 16.39
C GLU A 65 14.47 -7.28 17.65
N GLY A 66 14.37 -6.12 18.29
CA GLY A 66 13.48 -5.90 19.44
C GLY A 66 12.01 -6.04 19.05
N GLY A 67 11.61 -5.52 17.89
CA GLY A 67 10.26 -5.69 17.34
C GLY A 67 9.89 -7.16 17.11
N ARG A 68 10.79 -7.96 16.53
CA ARG A 68 10.61 -9.40 16.35
C ARG A 68 10.42 -10.11 17.68
N GLY A 69 11.29 -9.83 18.65
CA GLY A 69 11.17 -10.37 20.00
C GLY A 69 9.85 -9.99 20.68
N ALA A 70 9.42 -8.74 20.51
CA ALA A 70 8.18 -8.24 21.07
C ALA A 70 6.94 -8.90 20.45
N ILE A 71 6.85 -9.13 19.12
CA ILE A 71 5.73 -9.90 18.52
C ILE A 71 5.63 -11.30 19.11
N VAL A 72 6.75 -12.00 19.25
CA VAL A 72 6.77 -13.37 19.78
C VAL A 72 6.36 -13.40 21.26
N ALA A 73 6.67 -12.35 22.01
CA ALA A 73 6.38 -12.25 23.44
C ALA A 73 4.92 -11.88 23.75
N VAL A 74 4.15 -11.29 22.82
CA VAL A 74 2.74 -10.96 23.08
C VAL A 74 1.90 -12.25 23.08
N PRO A 75 1.17 -12.56 24.16
CA PRO A 75 0.29 -13.73 24.21
C PRO A 75 -0.76 -13.69 23.09
N GLN A 76 -1.01 -14.83 22.43
CA GLN A 76 -2.00 -14.91 21.33
C GLN A 76 -3.40 -14.40 21.73
N GLU A 77 -3.74 -14.52 23.01
CA GLU A 77 -5.02 -14.09 23.61
C GLU A 77 -5.13 -12.56 23.74
N GLN A 78 -4.02 -11.84 23.97
CA GLN A 78 -3.96 -10.38 23.95
C GLN A 78 -3.91 -9.81 22.52
N MET A 79 -3.70 -10.71 21.56
CA MET A 79 -3.55 -10.44 20.14
C MET A 79 -4.83 -10.76 19.32
N GLY A 80 -6.00 -10.73 19.97
CA GLY A 80 -7.28 -11.01 19.32
C GLY A 80 -7.77 -9.88 18.42
N ASP A 81 -7.41 -8.63 18.75
CA ASP A 81 -7.96 -7.41 18.16
C ASP A 81 -6.90 -6.65 17.32
N LEU A 82 -7.23 -6.36 16.05
CA LEU A 82 -6.37 -5.55 15.16
C LEU A 82 -6.10 -4.16 15.75
N ARG A 83 -7.09 -3.52 16.38
CA ARG A 83 -6.92 -2.19 16.98
C ARG A 83 -5.87 -2.23 18.09
N GLU A 84 -5.93 -3.24 18.95
CA GLU A 84 -4.98 -3.41 20.04
C GLU A 84 -3.56 -3.68 19.52
N HIS A 85 -3.40 -4.47 18.45
CA HIS A 85 -2.09 -4.62 17.81
C HIS A 85 -1.51 -3.31 17.31
N LEU A 86 -2.31 -2.54 16.58
CA LEU A 86 -1.87 -1.24 16.07
C LEU A 86 -1.45 -0.32 17.22
N ARG A 87 -2.23 -0.32 18.30
CA ARG A 87 -2.05 0.56 19.45
C ARG A 87 -0.82 0.19 20.28
N THR A 88 -0.69 -1.08 20.62
CA THR A 88 0.26 -1.53 21.62
C THR A 88 1.60 -1.89 20.99
N PHE A 89 1.59 -2.39 19.76
CA PHE A 89 2.80 -2.85 19.09
C PHE A 89 3.26 -1.90 17.99
N PHE A 90 2.43 -1.62 17.00
CA PHE A 90 2.88 -0.87 15.82
C PHE A 90 3.00 0.64 16.04
N SER A 91 2.48 1.17 17.15
CA SER A 91 2.59 2.59 17.49
C SER A 91 4.00 3.03 17.85
N ASP A 92 4.90 2.10 18.21
CA ASP A 92 6.28 2.43 18.51
C ASP A 92 7.15 2.33 17.24
N PRO A 93 7.77 3.43 16.76
CA PRO A 93 8.66 3.38 15.61
C PRO A 93 9.89 2.48 15.80
N ILE A 94 10.34 2.24 17.03
CA ILE A 94 11.54 1.41 17.33
C ILE A 94 11.31 -0.07 17.01
N VAL A 95 10.05 -0.49 16.99
CA VAL A 95 9.65 -1.84 16.58
C VAL A 95 9.95 -2.09 15.10
N TRP A 96 10.02 -1.04 14.29
CA TRP A 96 10.26 -1.12 12.86
C TRP A 96 11.74 -1.12 12.54
N ARG A 97 12.09 -1.81 11.44
CA ARG A 97 13.44 -1.83 10.91
C ARG A 97 13.83 -0.48 10.29
N ASN A 98 12.88 0.25 9.74
CA ASN A 98 13.09 1.61 9.25
C ASN A 98 11.84 2.46 9.45
N LEU A 99 12.06 3.77 9.59
CA LEU A 99 10.98 4.75 9.79
C LEU A 99 10.05 4.89 8.59
N PRO A 100 10.52 4.83 7.32
CA PRO A 100 9.63 4.89 6.16
C PRO A 100 8.52 3.84 6.16
N SER A 101 8.77 2.62 6.64
CA SER A 101 7.73 1.59 6.74
C SER A 101 6.69 1.90 7.81
N TRP A 102 7.10 2.47 8.94
CA TRP A 102 6.19 2.96 9.98
C TRP A 102 5.32 4.11 9.45
N VAL A 103 5.93 5.09 8.77
CA VAL A 103 5.20 6.19 8.11
C VAL A 103 4.19 5.63 7.12
N LEU A 104 4.59 4.68 6.27
CA LEU A 104 3.73 4.08 5.26
C LEU A 104 2.54 3.34 5.87
N LEU A 105 2.73 2.59 6.97
CA LEU A 105 1.62 1.96 7.70
C LEU A 105 0.55 2.97 8.07
N TYR A 106 0.95 4.02 8.80
CA TYR A 106 0.00 4.98 9.33
C TYR A 106 -0.61 5.85 8.23
N ALA A 107 0.15 6.17 7.18
CA ALA A 107 -0.35 6.88 6.02
C ALA A 107 -1.44 6.09 5.29
N LEU A 108 -1.20 4.82 4.97
CA LEU A 108 -2.18 3.96 4.29
C LEU A 108 -3.44 3.74 5.13
N ARG A 109 -3.28 3.58 6.45
CA ARG A 109 -4.41 3.43 7.39
C ARG A 109 -5.24 4.71 7.46
N GLN A 110 -4.60 5.86 7.69
CA GLN A 110 -5.28 7.15 7.73
C GLN A 110 -5.98 7.49 6.41
N ALA A 111 -5.35 7.20 5.28
CA ALA A 111 -5.96 7.40 3.98
C ALA A 111 -7.19 6.51 3.79
N SER A 112 -7.08 5.23 4.16
CA SER A 112 -8.18 4.26 4.08
C SER A 112 -9.36 4.68 4.95
N SER A 113 -9.14 5.08 6.20
CA SER A 113 -10.22 5.51 7.10
C SER A 113 -10.84 6.84 6.69
N ARG A 114 -10.04 7.76 6.13
CA ARG A 114 -10.57 9.01 5.55
C ARG A 114 -11.47 8.71 4.35
N VAL A 115 -11.02 7.89 3.40
CA VAL A 115 -11.84 7.51 2.23
C VAL A 115 -13.11 6.78 2.66
N GLN A 116 -12.98 5.85 3.61
CA GLN A 116 -14.10 5.12 4.18
C GLN A 116 -15.18 6.04 4.70
N VAL A 117 -14.82 7.02 5.54
CA VAL A 117 -15.79 7.86 6.26
C VAL A 117 -16.27 9.03 5.42
N ASP A 118 -15.39 9.66 4.64
CA ASP A 118 -15.68 10.94 3.98
C ASP A 118 -16.14 10.77 2.52
N HIS A 119 -15.73 9.69 1.82
CA HIS A 119 -15.91 9.57 0.37
C HIS A 119 -16.76 8.38 -0.08
N LEU A 120 -16.60 7.20 0.53
CA LEU A 120 -17.36 6.00 0.16
C LEU A 120 -18.88 6.09 0.40
N PRO A 121 -19.40 6.83 1.40
CA PRO A 121 -20.84 6.90 1.62
C PRO A 121 -21.59 7.52 0.44
N ALA A 122 -21.00 8.48 -0.28
CA ALA A 122 -21.64 9.17 -1.39
C ALA A 122 -21.46 8.38 -2.71
N PRO A 123 -22.48 8.30 -3.59
CA PRO A 123 -22.34 7.66 -4.90
C PRO A 123 -21.22 8.29 -5.71
N ASN A 124 -20.23 7.50 -6.09
CA ASN A 124 -19.06 7.96 -6.86
C ASN A 124 -18.62 6.90 -7.85
N HIS A 125 -17.87 7.32 -8.87
CA HIS A 125 -17.24 6.38 -9.81
C HIS A 125 -15.91 5.86 -9.26
N GLU A 126 -15.49 4.67 -9.72
CA GLU A 126 -14.26 3.97 -9.30
C GLU A 126 -13.02 4.85 -9.42
N ASN A 127 -12.89 5.56 -10.55
CA ASN A 127 -11.81 6.49 -10.81
C ASN A 127 -11.78 7.66 -9.80
N HIS A 128 -12.94 8.23 -9.46
CA HIS A 128 -13.02 9.32 -8.48
C HIS A 128 -12.59 8.86 -7.09
N ILE A 129 -13.09 7.72 -6.64
CA ILE A 129 -12.73 7.15 -5.32
C ILE A 129 -11.24 6.83 -5.25
N THR A 130 -10.70 6.25 -6.33
CA THR A 130 -9.27 5.94 -6.45
C THR A 130 -8.42 7.21 -6.42
N GLY A 131 -8.80 8.26 -7.15
CA GLY A 131 -8.15 9.56 -7.06
C GLY A 131 -8.14 10.12 -5.64
N LYS A 132 -9.28 10.02 -4.92
CA LYS A 132 -9.37 10.44 -3.51
C LYS A 132 -8.54 9.60 -2.56
N LEU A 133 -8.39 8.31 -2.84
CA LEU A 133 -7.48 7.45 -2.09
C LEU A 133 -6.03 7.86 -2.28
N LEU A 134 -5.57 8.03 -3.51
CA LEU A 134 -4.19 8.43 -3.79
C LEU A 134 -3.86 9.82 -3.20
N GLU A 135 -4.79 10.78 -3.32
CA GLU A 135 -4.69 12.11 -2.69
C GLU A 135 -4.57 11.99 -1.16
N ALA A 136 -5.40 11.13 -0.55
CA ALA A 136 -5.38 10.90 0.89
C ALA A 136 -4.10 10.21 1.37
N ILE A 137 -3.53 9.28 0.60
CA ILE A 137 -2.25 8.64 0.91
C ILE A 137 -1.14 9.70 0.86
N GLY A 138 -1.09 10.54 -0.18
CA GLY A 138 -0.14 11.63 -0.32
C GLY A 138 -0.10 12.55 0.91
N MET A 139 -1.25 13.13 1.25
CA MET A 139 -1.39 14.01 2.43
C MET A 139 -1.03 13.30 3.74
N ALA A 140 -1.38 12.02 3.88
CA ALA A 140 -1.09 11.26 5.09
C ALA A 140 0.41 10.97 5.22
N CYS A 141 1.09 10.61 4.13
CA CYS A 141 2.56 10.45 4.15
C CYS A 141 3.26 11.74 4.57
N GLU A 142 2.88 12.89 4.00
CA GLU A 142 3.43 14.19 4.42
C GLU A 142 3.22 14.43 5.94
N THR A 143 2.00 14.17 6.43
CA THR A 143 1.66 14.34 7.84
C THR A 143 2.52 13.44 8.75
N TRP A 144 2.68 12.17 8.40
CA TRP A 144 3.42 11.20 9.21
C TRP A 144 4.94 11.38 9.10
N SER A 145 5.45 11.80 7.94
CA SER A 145 6.85 12.17 7.77
C SER A 145 7.25 13.36 8.64
N LEU A 146 6.39 14.37 8.77
CA LEU A 146 6.65 15.52 9.63
C LEU A 146 6.74 15.15 11.12
N ILE A 147 6.11 14.06 11.55
CA ILE A 147 6.15 13.61 12.95
C ILE A 147 7.51 12.99 13.31
N VAL A 148 8.18 12.37 12.32
CA VAL A 148 9.47 11.66 12.49
C VAL A 148 10.57 12.28 11.63
N ASP A 149 10.44 13.56 11.28
CA ASP A 149 11.32 14.26 10.34
C ASP A 149 12.79 14.27 10.81
N GLU A 150 13.02 14.49 12.10
CA GLU A 150 14.35 14.42 12.72
C GLU A 150 14.99 13.05 12.51
N GLY A 151 14.24 11.96 12.70
CA GLY A 151 14.73 10.60 12.51
C GLY A 151 14.93 10.25 11.03
N LEU A 152 14.04 10.70 10.15
CA LEU A 152 14.21 10.54 8.71
C LEU A 152 15.49 11.28 8.25
N ALA A 153 15.68 12.53 8.67
CA ALA A 153 16.85 13.33 8.34
C ALA A 153 18.16 12.70 8.87
N ALA A 154 18.14 12.16 10.09
CA ALA A 154 19.31 11.51 10.70
C ALA A 154 19.80 10.29 9.90
N ASN A 155 18.90 9.57 9.22
CA ASN A 155 19.23 8.42 8.38
C ASN A 155 19.36 8.76 6.89
N ASN A 156 19.25 10.05 6.53
CA ASN A 156 19.13 10.50 5.14
C ASN A 156 17.94 9.83 4.38
N ASP A 157 16.91 9.43 5.13
CA ASP A 157 15.68 8.87 4.62
C ASP A 157 14.65 9.97 4.38
N ARG A 158 13.69 9.71 3.49
CA ARG A 158 12.48 10.52 3.29
C ARG A 158 11.29 9.61 3.02
N VAL A 159 10.10 10.18 2.97
CA VAL A 159 8.94 9.56 2.31
C VAL A 159 8.29 10.65 1.47
N VAL A 160 8.26 10.42 0.16
CA VAL A 160 7.66 11.32 -0.82
C VAL A 160 6.64 10.52 -1.60
N ILE A 161 5.48 11.11 -1.87
CA ILE A 161 4.50 10.54 -2.77
C ILE A 161 4.38 11.41 -4.00
N GLU A 162 4.57 10.78 -5.14
CA GLU A 162 4.46 11.44 -6.43
C GLU A 162 3.38 10.74 -7.24
N GLN A 163 2.32 11.48 -7.54
CA GLN A 163 1.24 11.02 -8.39
C GLN A 163 1.50 11.46 -9.82
N ILE A 164 1.65 10.48 -10.70
CA ILE A 164 1.78 10.66 -12.14
C ILE A 164 0.40 10.40 -12.74
N ASP A 165 -0.24 11.47 -13.23
CA ASP A 165 -1.50 11.39 -13.96
C ASP A 165 -1.25 10.86 -15.37
N LEU A 166 -1.82 9.69 -15.66
CA LEU A 166 -1.64 8.97 -16.92
C LEU A 166 -2.80 9.17 -17.89
N SER A 167 -3.85 9.90 -17.47
CA SER A 167 -5.00 10.20 -18.33
C SER A 167 -4.60 10.95 -19.60
N ILE A 168 -3.52 11.74 -19.55
CA ILE A 168 -2.94 12.46 -20.69
C ILE A 168 -2.44 11.49 -21.78
N LEU A 169 -2.11 10.25 -21.42
CA LEU A 169 -1.63 9.22 -22.35
C LEU A 169 -2.77 8.36 -22.95
N GLY A 170 -4.04 8.73 -22.72
CA GLY A 170 -5.18 8.09 -23.35
C GLY A 170 -5.84 6.98 -22.53
N GLY A 171 -5.77 7.08 -21.18
CA GLY A 171 -6.27 6.11 -20.20
C GLY A 171 -7.65 5.50 -20.51
N GLU A 172 -7.65 4.39 -21.24
CA GLU A 172 -8.81 3.53 -21.47
C GLU A 172 -8.57 2.13 -20.89
N GLN A 173 -9.57 1.61 -20.18
CA GLN A 173 -9.59 0.39 -19.33
C GLN A 173 -9.36 -0.97 -20.05
N ALA A 174 -8.49 -1.03 -21.06
CA ALA A 174 -8.26 -2.24 -21.85
C ALA A 174 -7.29 -3.25 -21.20
N THR A 175 -6.65 -2.91 -20.06
CA THR A 175 -5.43 -3.60 -19.56
C THR A 175 -5.58 -4.37 -18.27
N GLY A 176 -6.77 -4.33 -17.67
CA GLY A 176 -7.05 -5.08 -16.47
C GLY A 176 -6.56 -4.47 -15.17
N GLY A 177 -5.86 -3.32 -15.19
CA GLY A 177 -5.63 -2.50 -14.00
C GLY A 177 -6.10 -1.06 -14.21
N ASP A 178 -6.52 -0.38 -13.14
CA ASP A 178 -6.91 1.03 -13.16
C ASP A 178 -5.77 1.95 -12.73
N PHE A 179 -4.94 1.53 -11.76
CA PHE A 179 -3.77 2.31 -11.32
C PHE A 179 -2.61 1.43 -10.86
N GLY A 180 -1.40 1.99 -10.93
CA GLY A 180 -0.18 1.41 -10.36
C GLY A 180 0.21 2.10 -9.06
N LEU A 181 0.84 1.36 -8.16
CA LEU A 181 1.52 1.89 -6.97
C LEU A 181 2.92 1.28 -6.92
N ILE A 182 3.95 2.10 -6.90
CA ILE A 182 5.34 1.64 -6.72
C ILE A 182 5.82 2.12 -5.37
N ILE A 183 6.30 1.20 -4.54
CA ILE A 183 7.01 1.53 -3.31
C ILE A 183 8.50 1.39 -3.59
N ASP A 184 9.20 2.53 -3.72
CA ASP A 184 10.61 2.63 -4.07
C ASP A 184 11.45 3.01 -2.84
N GLN A 185 11.97 1.99 -2.16
CA GLN A 185 12.84 2.14 -1.01
C GLN A 185 14.33 2.11 -1.40
N SER A 186 14.68 2.40 -2.67
CA SER A 186 16.05 2.20 -3.20
C SER A 186 17.14 3.05 -2.55
N ALA A 187 16.76 4.14 -1.87
CA ALA A 187 17.70 4.95 -1.11
C ALA A 187 17.91 4.47 0.33
N LEU A 188 17.17 3.45 0.81
CA LEU A 188 17.38 2.91 2.16
C LEU A 188 18.77 2.26 2.24
N SER A 189 19.66 2.95 2.95
CA SER A 189 21.08 2.66 3.04
C SER A 189 21.36 1.61 4.11
N GLU A 190 20.90 0.38 3.95
CA GLU A 190 21.38 -0.72 4.81
C GLU A 190 22.31 -1.65 4.01
N PRO A 191 23.63 -1.64 4.29
CA PRO A 191 24.51 -2.68 3.80
C PRO A 191 24.09 -4.01 4.42
N GLN A 192 23.77 -4.99 3.57
CA GLN A 192 23.51 -6.35 4.02
C GLN A 192 24.79 -6.95 4.60
N THR A 193 24.78 -7.26 5.89
CA THR A 193 25.93 -7.86 6.57
C THR A 193 25.92 -9.39 6.58
N ASP A 194 24.82 -10.04 6.17
CA ASP A 194 24.71 -11.51 6.18
C ASP A 194 24.70 -12.10 4.76
N GLU A 195 25.80 -12.78 4.39
CA GLU A 195 26.03 -13.48 3.10
C GLU A 195 24.96 -14.53 2.72
N TRP A 196 24.03 -14.87 3.62
CA TRP A 196 22.99 -15.89 3.41
C TRP A 196 21.59 -15.32 3.12
N GLN A 197 21.44 -14.00 3.08
CA GLN A 197 20.18 -13.34 2.78
C GLN A 197 20.26 -12.74 1.38
N LYS A 198 19.33 -13.10 0.48
CA LYS A 198 19.22 -12.42 -0.83
C LYS A 198 19.18 -10.89 -0.59
N PRO A 199 19.79 -10.06 -1.46
CA PRO A 199 19.57 -8.61 -1.45
C PRO A 199 18.07 -8.34 -1.40
N MET A 200 17.64 -7.71 -0.30
CA MET A 200 16.32 -7.10 -0.25
C MET A 200 16.29 -6.05 -1.35
N LYS A 201 15.62 -6.35 -2.46
CA LYS A 201 15.47 -5.40 -3.55
C LYS A 201 14.29 -4.49 -3.18
N PRO A 202 14.51 -3.17 -3.12
CA PRO A 202 13.63 -2.28 -2.37
C PRO A 202 12.50 -1.66 -3.19
N ILE A 203 12.34 -2.06 -4.45
CA ILE A 203 11.32 -1.49 -5.34
C ILE A 203 10.23 -2.52 -5.56
N VAL A 204 9.03 -2.25 -5.05
CA VAL A 204 7.89 -3.17 -5.11
C VAL A 204 6.77 -2.54 -5.93
N PRO A 205 6.59 -2.97 -7.19
CA PRO A 205 5.46 -2.55 -8.01
C PRO A 205 4.18 -3.31 -7.66
N PHE A 206 3.07 -2.58 -7.64
CA PHE A 206 1.72 -3.10 -7.51
C PHE A 206 0.85 -2.58 -8.64
N ILE A 207 -0.07 -3.41 -9.12
CA ILE A 207 -1.14 -3.03 -10.03
C ILE A 207 -2.49 -3.37 -9.42
N PHE A 208 -3.39 -2.40 -9.43
CA PHE A 208 -4.72 -2.52 -8.83
C PHE A 208 -5.81 -2.32 -9.87
N GLN A 209 -6.81 -3.20 -9.84
CA GLN A 209 -8.09 -2.96 -10.50
C GLN A 209 -9.12 -2.56 -9.46
N ALA A 210 -9.63 -1.34 -9.57
CA ALA A 210 -10.71 -0.87 -8.73
C ALA A 210 -12.03 -1.52 -9.14
N LYS A 211 -12.83 -1.87 -8.14
CA LYS A 211 -14.22 -2.30 -8.30
C LYS A 211 -15.13 -1.73 -7.23
N ARG A 212 -16.27 -1.19 -7.64
CA ARG A 212 -17.37 -0.90 -6.71
C ARG A 212 -18.13 -2.17 -6.39
N PHE A 213 -18.69 -2.23 -5.19
CA PHE A 213 -19.66 -3.25 -4.84
C PHE A 213 -20.71 -2.73 -3.88
N THR A 214 -21.88 -3.35 -3.96
CA THR A 214 -22.97 -3.22 -2.97
C THR A 214 -23.46 -4.61 -2.63
N GLY A 215 -23.56 -4.94 -1.34
CA GLY A 215 -23.99 -6.26 -0.90
C GLY A 215 -22.83 -7.26 -0.84
N LYS A 216 -23.11 -8.53 -1.13
CA LYS A 216 -22.18 -9.64 -0.87
C LYS A 216 -21.13 -9.86 -1.97
N HIS A 217 -21.46 -9.52 -3.21
CA HIS A 217 -20.61 -9.86 -4.35
C HIS A 217 -20.24 -8.62 -5.16
N ALA A 218 -18.97 -8.54 -5.54
CA ALA A 218 -18.47 -7.60 -6.54
C ALA A 218 -18.46 -8.27 -7.92
N ASP A 219 -18.77 -7.49 -8.96
CA ASP A 219 -18.60 -7.90 -10.35
C ASP A 219 -17.13 -7.75 -10.77
N VAL A 220 -16.51 -8.84 -11.21
CA VAL A 220 -15.14 -8.90 -11.75
C VAL A 220 -15.15 -9.47 -13.18
N SER A 221 -16.30 -9.47 -13.84
CA SER A 221 -16.52 -10.07 -15.17
C SER A 221 -16.01 -9.24 -16.34
N GLN A 222 -15.42 -8.06 -16.07
CA GLN A 222 -14.94 -7.17 -17.13
C GLN A 222 -13.95 -7.91 -18.04
N ARG A 223 -14.21 -7.79 -19.34
CA ARG A 223 -13.53 -8.56 -20.39
C ARG A 223 -13.15 -7.65 -21.54
N HIS A 224 -11.90 -7.75 -21.98
CA HIS A 224 -11.47 -7.19 -23.25
C HIS A 224 -11.86 -8.12 -24.40
N LYS A 225 -12.37 -7.56 -25.52
CA LYS A 225 -12.86 -8.34 -26.67
C LYS A 225 -11.83 -9.36 -27.18
N ILE A 226 -10.56 -8.95 -27.22
CA ILE A 226 -9.45 -9.75 -27.79
C ILE A 226 -8.66 -10.47 -26.69
N ARG A 227 -8.45 -9.82 -25.54
CA ARG A 227 -7.46 -10.25 -24.54
C ARG A 227 -8.02 -11.13 -23.43
N GLY A 228 -9.35 -11.28 -23.37
CA GLY A 228 -10.00 -12.11 -22.35
C GLY A 228 -10.37 -11.33 -21.09
N PHE A 229 -10.61 -12.06 -19.99
CA PHE A 229 -11.03 -11.46 -18.73
C PHE A 229 -9.89 -10.64 -18.13
N GLN A 230 -10.21 -9.48 -17.56
CA GLN A 230 -9.22 -8.62 -16.91
C GLN A 230 -8.50 -9.33 -15.77
N ARG A 231 -9.20 -10.21 -15.03
CA ARG A 231 -8.59 -11.04 -14.00
C ARG A 231 -7.40 -11.85 -14.53
N ASP A 232 -7.52 -12.42 -15.72
CA ASP A 232 -6.49 -13.26 -16.31
C ASP A 232 -5.32 -12.42 -16.85
N LEU A 233 -5.57 -11.16 -17.23
CA LEU A 233 -4.52 -10.20 -17.58
C LEU A 233 -3.74 -9.75 -16.34
N LEU A 234 -4.44 -9.37 -15.27
CA LEU A 234 -3.82 -9.05 -13.98
C LEU A 234 -2.93 -10.20 -13.50
N GLY A 235 -3.44 -11.44 -13.54
CA GLY A 235 -2.70 -12.61 -13.08
C GLY A 235 -1.46 -12.95 -13.90
N ARG A 236 -1.22 -12.29 -15.04
CA ARG A 236 -0.02 -12.44 -15.88
C ARG A 236 0.99 -11.31 -15.72
N ASN A 237 0.67 -10.25 -14.97
CA ASN A 237 1.68 -9.24 -14.68
C ASN A 237 2.79 -9.85 -13.81
N PRO A 238 4.06 -9.49 -14.07
CA PRO A 238 5.19 -9.93 -13.27
C PRO A 238 5.26 -9.20 -11.91
N CYS A 239 4.33 -8.29 -11.60
CA CYS A 239 4.22 -7.59 -10.32
C CYS A 239 3.02 -8.07 -9.48
N ALA A 240 2.97 -7.62 -8.21
CA ALA A 240 1.84 -7.91 -7.34
C ALA A 240 0.55 -7.29 -7.90
N SER A 241 -0.41 -8.15 -8.20
CA SER A 241 -1.67 -7.75 -8.82
C SER A 241 -2.84 -8.04 -7.91
N ALA A 242 -3.73 -7.06 -7.75
CA ALA A 242 -4.86 -7.17 -6.85
C ALA A 242 -6.09 -6.42 -7.36
N TYR A 243 -7.25 -6.81 -6.84
CA TYR A 243 -8.43 -5.95 -6.86
C TYR A 243 -8.45 -5.09 -5.61
N ILE A 244 -8.87 -3.83 -5.75
CA ILE A 244 -9.27 -2.97 -4.63
C ILE A 244 -10.77 -2.68 -4.73
N PHE A 245 -11.49 -3.06 -3.68
CA PHE A 245 -12.94 -2.99 -3.63
C PHE A 245 -13.40 -1.81 -2.78
N TYR A 246 -14.31 -1.03 -3.34
CA TYR A 246 -14.95 0.10 -2.68
C TYR A 246 -16.42 -0.22 -2.42
N GLU A 247 -16.84 -0.25 -1.15
CA GLU A 247 -18.26 -0.39 -0.82
C GLU A 247 -18.97 0.93 -1.15
N ASN A 248 -19.52 0.98 -2.36
CA ASN A 248 -20.11 2.19 -2.94
C ASN A 248 -21.19 1.79 -3.95
N GLY A 249 -22.34 2.45 -3.86
CA GLY A 249 -23.50 2.17 -4.70
C GLY A 249 -24.03 3.40 -5.41
N ASP A 250 -25.17 3.22 -6.07
CA ASP A 250 -25.87 4.31 -6.78
C ASP A 250 -26.69 5.20 -5.81
N HIS A 251 -26.74 4.82 -4.54
CA HIS A 251 -27.37 5.56 -3.45
C HIS A 251 -26.39 5.74 -2.30
N ARG A 252 -26.64 6.77 -1.49
CA ARG A 252 -25.83 7.02 -0.30
C ARG A 252 -25.92 5.85 0.67
N LEU A 253 -24.77 5.36 1.11
CA LEU A 253 -24.67 4.33 2.15
C LEU A 253 -24.53 4.99 3.53
N ASN A 254 -25.14 4.40 4.55
CA ASN A 254 -25.04 4.91 5.93
C ASN A 254 -23.70 4.55 6.58
N THR A 255 -23.17 3.39 6.21
CA THR A 255 -21.92 2.82 6.70
C THR A 255 -21.23 2.13 5.54
N THR A 256 -19.90 2.17 5.55
CA THR A 256 -19.06 1.63 4.48
C THR A 256 -17.86 0.92 5.09
N LEU A 257 -17.42 -0.15 4.44
CA LEU A 257 -16.15 -0.81 4.69
C LEU A 257 -14.97 0.05 4.22
N PRO A 258 -13.77 -0.08 4.83
CA PRO A 258 -12.57 0.51 4.25
C PRO A 258 -12.30 -0.11 2.86
N PRO A 259 -11.45 0.52 2.02
CA PRO A 259 -10.98 -0.12 0.80
C PRO A 259 -10.41 -1.52 1.11
N LEU A 260 -11.01 -2.55 0.49
CA LEU A 260 -10.61 -3.94 0.70
C LEU A 260 -9.77 -4.41 -0.47
N VAL A 261 -8.60 -4.96 -0.19
CA VAL A 261 -7.67 -5.43 -1.21
C VAL A 261 -7.65 -6.95 -1.22
N LYS A 262 -7.82 -7.53 -2.41
CA LYS A 262 -7.76 -8.97 -2.65
C LYS A 262 -6.72 -9.28 -3.71
N SER A 263 -5.73 -10.09 -3.36
CA SER A 263 -4.78 -10.63 -4.33
C SER A 263 -5.52 -11.34 -5.47
N ILE A 264 -5.04 -11.16 -6.69
CA ILE A 264 -5.60 -11.81 -7.87
C ILE A 264 -5.67 -13.33 -7.72
N ALA A 265 -4.68 -13.93 -7.03
CA ALA A 265 -4.60 -15.36 -6.78
C ALA A 265 -5.76 -15.90 -5.92
N LYS A 266 -6.44 -15.03 -5.17
CA LYS A 266 -7.59 -15.38 -4.32
C LYS A 266 -8.94 -15.15 -5.02
N VAL A 267 -8.94 -14.62 -6.25
CA VAL A 267 -10.17 -14.41 -7.04
C VAL A 267 -10.54 -15.68 -7.81
N GLN A 268 -11.32 -16.55 -7.16
CA GLN A 268 -11.64 -17.89 -7.67
C GLN A 268 -12.51 -17.87 -8.95
N SER A 269 -13.49 -16.97 -9.02
CA SER A 269 -14.43 -16.87 -10.16
C SER A 269 -14.03 -15.75 -11.12
N ALA A 270 -14.26 -15.98 -12.41
CA ALA A 270 -14.00 -15.01 -13.48
C ALA A 270 -15.10 -13.94 -13.60
N ARG A 271 -16.17 -14.01 -12.79
CA ARG A 271 -17.31 -13.10 -12.90
C ARG A 271 -17.64 -12.37 -11.62
N THR A 272 -17.51 -13.04 -10.47
CA THR A 272 -17.90 -12.48 -9.19
C THR A 272 -16.93 -12.91 -8.11
N THR A 273 -16.77 -12.11 -7.07
CA THR A 273 -16.07 -12.50 -5.85
C THR A 273 -16.77 -11.85 -4.66
N ASP A 274 -16.60 -12.43 -3.47
CA ASP A 274 -17.02 -11.79 -2.22
C ASP A 274 -15.85 -10.95 -1.67
N PRO A 275 -15.90 -9.61 -1.73
CA PRO A 275 -14.80 -8.76 -1.26
C PRO A 275 -14.51 -8.90 0.23
N ARG A 276 -15.40 -9.48 1.03
CA ARG A 276 -15.25 -9.60 2.48
C ARG A 276 -14.48 -10.84 2.91
N GLN A 277 -14.26 -11.79 1.99
CA GLN A 277 -13.50 -13.02 2.22
C GLN A 277 -12.14 -12.95 1.54
N ASP A 278 -11.07 -13.45 2.17
CA ASP A 278 -9.70 -13.47 1.61
C ASP A 278 -9.15 -12.09 1.16
N SER A 279 -9.75 -11.00 1.65
CA SER A 279 -9.26 -9.64 1.46
C SER A 279 -8.66 -9.11 2.76
N SER A 280 -7.88 -8.05 2.67
CA SER A 280 -7.43 -7.27 3.83
C SER A 280 -7.61 -5.78 3.57
N ASP A 281 -7.44 -4.94 4.59
CA ASP A 281 -7.29 -3.51 4.35
C ASP A 281 -6.00 -3.21 3.55
N LEU A 282 -5.92 -2.01 2.98
CA LEU A 282 -4.83 -1.60 2.10
C LEU A 282 -3.46 -1.69 2.77
N ALA A 283 -3.35 -1.27 4.04
CA ALA A 283 -2.08 -1.28 4.76
C ALA A 283 -1.60 -2.70 5.07
N SER A 284 -2.52 -3.55 5.54
CA SER A 284 -2.27 -4.97 5.85
C SER A 284 -2.03 -5.80 4.58
N PHE A 285 -2.49 -5.31 3.43
CA PHE A 285 -2.13 -5.88 2.14
C PHE A 285 -0.70 -5.50 1.76
N ILE A 286 -0.38 -4.20 1.70
CA ILE A 286 0.88 -3.69 1.14
C ILE A 286 2.08 -4.03 2.02
N LEU A 287 2.01 -3.80 3.33
CA LEU A 287 3.21 -3.86 4.18
C LEU A 287 3.91 -5.22 4.18
N PRO A 288 3.21 -6.37 4.34
CA PRO A 288 3.89 -7.66 4.27
C PRO A 288 4.57 -7.90 2.92
N GLU A 289 3.99 -7.40 1.83
CA GLU A 289 4.50 -7.59 0.47
C GLU A 289 5.82 -6.85 0.22
N LEU A 290 6.13 -5.83 1.03
CA LEU A 290 7.42 -5.12 0.96
C LEU A 290 8.57 -5.91 1.56
N TRP A 291 8.28 -6.86 2.44
CA TRP A 291 9.29 -7.47 3.32
C TRP A 291 9.32 -9.00 3.27
N ASP A 292 8.29 -9.63 2.70
CA ASP A 292 8.25 -11.06 2.47
C ASP A 292 8.98 -11.40 1.15
N PRO A 293 10.13 -12.11 1.19
CA PRO A 293 10.83 -12.53 -0.02
C PRO A 293 10.02 -13.51 -0.90
N TYR A 294 8.91 -14.03 -0.40
CA TYR A 294 7.94 -14.86 -1.11
C TYR A 294 6.61 -14.13 -1.39
N GLY A 295 6.52 -12.85 -1.02
CA GLY A 295 5.38 -11.98 -1.29
C GLY A 295 5.43 -11.42 -2.71
N ALA A 296 5.39 -10.10 -2.83
CA ALA A 296 5.39 -9.41 -4.11
C ALA A 296 6.75 -9.55 -4.82
N PRO A 297 6.75 -9.76 -6.15
CA PRO A 297 7.97 -9.64 -6.94
C PRO A 297 8.59 -8.26 -6.81
N TRP A 298 9.91 -8.21 -6.64
CA TRP A 298 10.68 -6.97 -6.54
C TRP A 298 11.35 -6.63 -7.87
N ALA A 299 11.33 -5.35 -8.22
CA ALA A 299 12.01 -4.83 -9.39
C ALA A 299 13.50 -4.61 -9.13
N GLU A 300 14.32 -4.72 -10.17
CA GLU A 300 15.77 -4.45 -10.10
C GLU A 300 16.07 -2.96 -10.01
N ASP A 301 15.31 -2.16 -10.76
CA ASP A 301 15.42 -0.71 -10.81
C ASP A 301 14.05 -0.07 -11.15
N SER A 302 14.02 1.26 -11.29
CA SER A 302 12.79 2.00 -11.58
C SER A 302 12.24 1.73 -12.99
N GLN A 303 13.09 1.39 -13.96
CA GLN A 303 12.64 1.05 -15.31
C GLN A 303 11.99 -0.35 -15.30
N ASP A 304 12.62 -1.33 -14.65
CA ASP A 304 12.06 -2.67 -14.47
C ASP A 304 10.72 -2.59 -13.71
N ALA A 305 10.61 -1.75 -12.68
CA ALA A 305 9.35 -1.55 -11.96
C ALA A 305 8.22 -1.04 -12.88
N LEU A 306 8.53 -0.08 -13.77
CA LEU A 306 7.57 0.38 -14.78
C LEU A 306 7.24 -0.73 -15.78
N GLU A 307 8.23 -1.43 -16.32
CA GLU A 307 8.02 -2.54 -17.25
C GLU A 307 7.16 -3.64 -16.62
N MET A 308 7.31 -3.90 -15.31
CA MET A 308 6.49 -4.85 -14.57
C MET A 308 5.03 -4.40 -14.41
N VAL A 309 4.79 -3.11 -14.13
CA VAL A 309 3.44 -2.52 -14.04
C VAL A 309 2.75 -2.52 -15.41
N TYR A 310 3.52 -2.25 -16.48
CA TYR A 310 3.02 -2.14 -17.85
C TYR A 310 3.16 -3.42 -18.67
N ALA A 311 3.55 -4.56 -18.07
CA ALA A 311 3.79 -5.78 -18.83
C ALA A 311 2.57 -6.25 -19.66
N GLN A 312 1.35 -5.97 -19.17
CA GLN A 312 0.10 -6.27 -19.85
C GLN A 312 -0.64 -5.01 -20.36
N ALA A 313 0.03 -3.86 -20.36
CA ALA A 313 -0.53 -2.55 -20.66
C ALA A 313 0.40 -1.68 -21.52
N ALA A 314 -0.12 -1.05 -22.56
CA ALA A 314 0.62 0.04 -23.19
C ALA A 314 0.73 1.24 -22.22
N ALA A 315 1.76 2.07 -22.40
CA ALA A 315 2.14 3.15 -21.49
C ALA A 315 1.07 4.24 -21.23
N GLY A 316 -0.09 4.16 -21.88
CA GLY A 316 -1.22 5.07 -21.67
C GLY A 316 -2.53 4.42 -21.21
N GLN A 317 -2.50 3.16 -20.78
CA GLN A 317 -3.72 2.41 -20.45
C GLN A 317 -4.05 2.35 -18.95
N LEU A 318 -3.14 2.80 -18.09
CA LEU A 318 -3.42 3.05 -16.67
C LEU A 318 -3.93 4.49 -16.50
N SER A 319 -4.78 4.73 -15.50
CA SER A 319 -5.32 6.07 -15.22
C SER A 319 -4.41 6.90 -14.31
N SER A 320 -3.65 6.24 -13.44
CA SER A 320 -2.72 6.89 -12.52
C SER A 320 -1.59 5.93 -12.13
N LEU A 321 -0.42 6.48 -11.86
CA LEU A 321 0.67 5.79 -11.18
C LEU A 321 1.04 6.62 -9.95
N ALA A 322 1.08 6.01 -8.78
CA ALA A 322 1.63 6.63 -7.58
C ALA A 322 2.97 5.99 -7.24
N VAL A 323 3.97 6.81 -6.95
CA VAL A 323 5.28 6.35 -6.48
C VAL A 323 5.46 6.85 -5.06
N VAL A 324 5.64 5.94 -4.12
CA VAL A 324 6.06 6.26 -2.75
C VAL A 324 7.55 5.96 -2.66
N THR A 325 8.37 6.97 -2.39
CA THR A 325 9.82 6.84 -2.46
C THR A 325 10.52 7.42 -1.24
N SER A 326 11.70 6.89 -0.92
CA SER A 326 12.59 7.49 0.06
C SER A 326 13.53 8.56 -0.49
N GLU A 327 13.48 8.87 -1.78
CA GLU A 327 14.37 9.84 -2.43
C GLU A 327 13.61 10.94 -3.18
N ALA A 328 14.01 12.19 -2.98
CA ALA A 328 13.39 13.33 -3.66
C ALA A 328 13.76 13.36 -5.15
N GLY A 329 12.79 13.69 -6.02
CA GLY A 329 13.02 13.83 -7.46
C GLY A 329 12.98 12.53 -8.25
N ARG A 330 12.63 11.41 -7.61
CA ARG A 330 12.37 10.13 -8.29
C ARG A 330 11.22 10.22 -9.28
N ALA A 331 10.25 11.12 -9.08
CA ALA A 331 9.18 11.39 -10.05
C ALA A 331 9.77 11.70 -11.40
N ALA A 332 10.72 12.62 -11.47
CA ALA A 332 11.32 13.03 -12.74
C ALA A 332 12.05 11.86 -13.44
N ILE A 333 12.52 10.87 -12.68
CA ILE A 333 13.09 9.64 -13.22
C ILE A 333 11.98 8.75 -13.79
N TYR A 334 10.95 8.45 -12.99
CA TYR A 334 9.80 7.64 -13.41
C TYR A 334 9.05 8.27 -14.59
N GLU A 335 8.81 9.58 -14.58
CA GLU A 335 8.18 10.34 -15.68
C GLU A 335 9.01 10.26 -16.97
N ARG A 336 10.34 10.42 -16.87
CA ARG A 336 11.23 10.30 -18.02
C ARG A 336 11.23 8.89 -18.59
N GLN A 337 11.31 7.89 -17.74
CA GLN A 337 11.29 6.47 -18.14
C GLN A 337 9.93 6.08 -18.74
N LEU A 338 8.84 6.57 -18.17
CA LEU A 338 7.50 6.40 -18.72
C LEU A 338 7.35 7.03 -20.10
N ALA A 339 7.89 8.24 -20.30
CA ALA A 339 7.90 8.89 -21.61
C ALA A 339 8.70 8.06 -22.65
N GLN A 340 9.80 7.43 -22.24
CA GLN A 340 10.56 6.52 -23.10
C GLN A 340 9.76 5.25 -23.43
N LEU A 341 9.08 4.65 -22.44
CA LEU A 341 8.22 3.50 -22.62
C LEU A 341 7.09 3.80 -23.63
N ALA A 342 6.42 4.94 -23.48
CA ALA A 342 5.38 5.40 -24.39
C ALA A 342 5.91 5.67 -25.81
N GLY A 343 7.14 6.16 -25.94
CA GLY A 343 7.81 6.33 -27.23
C GLY A 343 8.08 5.02 -27.96
N ARG A 344 8.46 3.96 -27.23
CA ARG A 344 8.68 2.61 -27.80
C ARG A 344 7.38 1.99 -28.32
N ASP A 345 6.30 2.10 -27.55
CA ASP A 345 4.99 1.54 -27.95
C ASP A 345 4.48 2.14 -29.27
N LYS A 346 4.66 3.46 -29.46
CA LYS A 346 4.28 4.14 -30.72
C LYS A 346 5.05 3.61 -31.92
N GLN A 347 6.36 3.40 -31.79
CA GLN A 347 7.20 2.88 -32.88
C GLN A 347 6.83 1.45 -33.27
N ILE A 348 6.44 0.61 -32.31
CA ILE A 348 5.98 -0.76 -32.57
C ILE A 348 4.66 -0.74 -33.34
N VAL A 349 3.71 0.12 -32.96
CA VAL A 349 2.42 0.26 -33.64
C VAL A 349 2.58 0.82 -35.05
N GLU A 350 3.53 1.74 -35.30
CA GLU A 350 3.79 2.26 -36.65
C GLU A 350 4.53 1.27 -37.57
N ALA A 351 5.23 0.29 -36.99
CA ALA A 351 5.97 -0.73 -37.73
C ALA A 351 5.17 -2.01 -38.05
N THR A 352 3.95 -2.14 -37.51
CA THR A 352 3.04 -3.29 -37.71
C THR A 352 1.81 -2.89 -38.50
#